data_AF-A0A2E2C4D8-F1
#
_entry.id   AF-A0A2E2C4D8-F1
#
_cell.length_a   1.000
_cell.length_b   1.000
_cell.length_c   1.000
_cell.angle_alpha   90.00
_cell.angle_beta   90.00
_cell.angle_gamma   90.00
#
_symmetry.space_group_name_H-M   'P 1'
#
loop_
_entity.id
_entity.type
_entity.pdbx_description
1 polymer ?
#
loop_
_entity_poly.entity_id
_entity_poly.type
_entity_poly.pdbx_seq_one_letter_code
_entity_poly.pdbx_strand_id
1 'polypeptide(L)'
;MTDSPSEPRVRTSRQRSEQIVRLIKKMIGRGSLVSEIKTAIAGEFQLSRRSVERYITRARSEMLNEVEQSLEHHRADSLYFYRSVIDSPKATERDRLRARERIDRLLGLDTKAVPRKKAWLRKLTPEVIRNMSREELESTRQRVIREREQSQGEYY
;
A
#
# COMPACT_ATOMS: atom_id res chain seq x y z
N MET A 1 -1.40 -33.40 27.98
CA MET A 1 -2.59 -32.52 27.96
C MET A 1 -2.29 -31.32 28.82
N THR A 2 -2.17 -30.13 28.22
CA THR A 2 -2.10 -28.85 28.95
C THR A 2 -2.89 -27.82 28.15
N ASP A 3 -4.22 -27.94 28.18
CA ASP A 3 -5.12 -26.87 27.79
C ASP A 3 -5.23 -25.89 28.95
N SER A 4 -4.26 -24.97 29.05
CA SER A 4 -4.42 -23.79 29.88
C SER A 4 -5.46 -22.88 29.21
N PRO A 5 -6.50 -22.41 29.92
CA PRO A 5 -7.53 -21.58 29.33
C PRO A 5 -6.91 -20.26 28.87
N SER A 6 -6.99 -19.99 27.57
CA SER A 6 -6.55 -18.74 26.95
C SER A 6 -7.20 -17.55 27.68
N GLU A 7 -6.39 -16.67 28.26
CA GLU A 7 -6.87 -15.42 28.86
C GLU A 7 -7.76 -14.66 27.87
N PRO A 8 -8.90 -14.10 28.33
CA PRO A 8 -9.79 -13.35 27.48
C PRO A 8 -9.06 -12.11 26.94
N ARG A 9 -9.02 -11.97 25.62
CA ARG A 9 -8.41 -10.81 24.95
C ARG A 9 -9.13 -9.54 25.39
N VAL A 10 -8.54 -8.81 26.33
CA VAL A 10 -9.07 -7.51 26.78
C VAL A 10 -9.05 -6.56 25.59
N ARG A 11 -10.24 -6.23 25.09
CA ARG A 11 -10.42 -5.25 24.03
C ARG A 11 -10.01 -3.88 24.58
N THR A 12 -8.91 -3.32 24.07
CA THR A 12 -8.49 -1.95 24.39
C THR A 12 -9.68 -1.02 24.27
N SER A 13 -9.97 -0.24 25.32
CA SER A 13 -11.10 0.69 25.31
C SER A 13 -10.99 1.64 24.11
N ARG A 14 -12.14 2.01 23.53
CA ARG A 14 -12.18 2.90 22.36
C ARG A 14 -11.37 4.18 22.60
N GLN A 15 -11.51 4.77 23.78
CA GLN A 15 -10.79 5.97 24.20
C GLN A 15 -9.27 5.77 24.23
N ARG A 16 -8.78 4.64 24.78
CA ARG A 16 -7.35 4.31 24.78
C ARG A 16 -6.82 4.10 23.37
N SER A 17 -7.62 3.48 22.49
CA SER A 17 -7.25 3.31 21.08
C SER A 17 -7.08 4.64 20.35
N GLU A 18 -7.96 5.62 20.63
CA GLU A 18 -7.90 6.96 20.04
C GLU A 18 -6.71 7.75 20.57
N GLN A 19 -6.39 7.65 21.86
CA GLN A 19 -5.20 8.26 22.45
C GLN A 19 -3.91 7.74 21.80
N ILE A 20 -3.79 6.41 21.62
CA ILE A 20 -2.63 5.80 20.95
C ILE A 20 -2.49 6.34 19.52
N VAL A 21 -3.59 6.38 18.76
CA VAL A 21 -3.58 6.88 17.37
C VAL A 21 -3.15 8.35 17.33
N ARG A 22 -3.70 9.21 18.20
CA ARG A 22 -3.30 10.63 18.27
C ARG A 22 -1.82 10.81 18.60
N LEU A 23 -1.28 10.03 19.53
CA LEU A 23 0.14 10.09 19.88
C LEU A 23 1.02 9.66 18.71
N ILE A 24 0.65 8.57 18.03
CA ILE A 24 1.36 8.11 16.83
C ILE A 24 1.34 9.18 15.74
N LYS A 25 0.20 9.83 15.46
CA LYS A 25 0.12 10.93 14.49
C LYS A 25 1.12 12.05 14.83
N LYS A 26 1.20 12.45 16.11
CA LYS A 26 2.17 13.45 16.57
C LYS A 26 3.62 13.01 16.36
N MET A 27 3.95 11.74 16.62
CA MET A 27 5.29 11.22 16.38
C MET A 27 5.64 11.18 14.88
N ILE A 28 4.70 10.78 14.04
CA ILE A 28 4.87 10.81 12.57
C ILE A 28 5.09 12.25 12.09
N GLY A 29 4.28 13.20 12.55
CA GLY A 29 4.42 14.62 12.20
C GLY A 29 5.74 15.25 12.62
N ARG A 30 6.42 14.67 13.63
CA ARG A 30 7.77 15.07 14.06
C ARG A 30 8.90 14.35 13.31
N GLY A 31 8.56 13.45 12.37
CA GLY A 31 9.55 12.68 11.61
C GLY A 31 10.17 11.51 12.38
N SER A 32 9.58 11.04 13.49
CA SER A 32 10.08 9.89 14.24
C SER A 32 10.11 8.61 13.39
N LEU A 33 11.14 7.79 13.59
CA LEU A 33 11.27 6.53 12.88
C LEU A 33 10.21 5.52 13.34
N VAL A 34 9.78 4.64 12.43
CA VAL A 34 8.79 3.60 12.73
C VAL A 34 9.25 2.68 13.87
N SER A 35 10.54 2.36 13.93
CA SER A 35 11.14 1.56 15.01
C SER A 35 11.04 2.25 16.37
N GLU A 36 11.25 3.55 16.42
CA GLU A 36 11.13 4.37 17.63
C GLU A 36 9.68 4.44 18.09
N ILE A 37 8.75 4.71 17.16
CA ILE A 37 7.30 4.73 17.44
C ILE A 37 6.86 3.38 18.02
N LYS A 38 7.24 2.27 17.38
CA LYS A 38 6.91 0.93 17.89
C LYS A 38 7.44 0.69 19.28
N THR A 39 8.66 1.14 19.57
CA THR A 39 9.31 0.92 20.85
C THR A 39 8.66 1.76 21.96
N ALA A 40 8.45 3.05 21.70
CA ALA A 40 7.85 3.99 22.65
C ALA A 40 6.40 3.60 22.99
N ILE A 41 5.55 3.34 21.98
CA ILE A 41 4.14 2.99 22.21
C ILE A 41 3.99 1.62 22.85
N ALA A 42 4.84 0.64 22.49
CA ALA A 42 4.82 -0.68 23.12
C ALA A 42 5.15 -0.58 24.61
N GLY A 43 6.15 0.23 24.97
CA GLY A 43 6.54 0.48 26.37
C GLY A 43 5.45 1.20 27.16
N GLU A 44 4.98 2.33 26.64
CA GLU A 44 4.01 3.21 27.31
C GLU A 44 2.65 2.51 27.53
N PHE A 45 2.16 1.79 26.53
CA PHE A 45 0.82 1.18 26.57
C PHE A 45 0.85 -0.33 26.82
N GLN A 46 2.01 -0.93 27.10
CA GLN A 46 2.18 -2.36 27.35
C GLN A 46 1.57 -3.22 26.22
N LEU A 47 1.88 -2.85 24.98
CA LEU A 47 1.39 -3.52 23.77
C LEU A 47 2.52 -4.25 23.07
N SER A 48 2.19 -5.35 22.38
CA SER A 48 3.15 -5.96 21.46
C SER A 48 3.47 -5.00 20.30
N ARG A 49 4.71 -4.99 19.82
CA ARG A 49 5.12 -4.17 18.65
C ARG A 49 4.26 -4.47 17.41
N ARG A 50 3.79 -5.72 17.26
CA ARG A 50 2.90 -6.13 16.17
C ARG A 50 1.50 -5.55 16.32
N SER A 51 1.01 -5.37 17.54
CA SER A 51 -0.25 -4.65 17.81
C SER A 51 -0.13 -3.17 17.46
N VAL A 52 1.03 -2.55 17.74
CA VAL A 52 1.31 -1.14 17.41
C VAL A 52 1.23 -0.87 15.90
N GLU A 53 1.65 -1.82 15.06
CA GLU A 53 1.57 -1.68 13.60
C GLU A 53 0.16 -1.35 13.10
N ARG A 54 -0.86 -1.98 13.68
CA ARG A 54 -2.26 -1.70 13.31
C ARG A 54 -2.64 -0.25 13.60
N TYR A 55 -2.19 0.29 14.73
CA TYR A 55 -2.42 1.69 15.08
C TYR A 55 -1.63 2.66 14.22
N ILE A 56 -0.42 2.29 13.79
CA ILE A 56 0.38 3.08 12.84
C ILE A 56 -0.34 3.14 11.48
N THR A 57 -0.80 2.00 10.96
CA THR A 57 -1.55 1.97 9.70
C THR A 57 -2.79 2.83 9.79
N ARG A 58 -3.57 2.70 10.87
CA ARG A 58 -4.76 3.53 11.10
C ARG A 58 -4.42 5.01 11.18
N ALA A 59 -3.40 5.39 11.95
CA ALA A 59 -2.96 6.78 12.07
C ALA A 59 -2.58 7.38 10.71
N ARG A 60 -1.85 6.64 9.88
CA ARG A 60 -1.51 7.06 8.52
C ARG A 60 -2.72 7.24 7.63
N SER A 61 -3.67 6.30 7.67
CA SER A 61 -4.91 6.42 6.91
C SER A 61 -5.73 7.64 7.34
N GLU A 62 -5.84 7.89 8.65
CA GLU A 62 -6.55 9.08 9.14
C GLU A 62 -5.81 10.37 8.76
N MET A 63 -4.48 10.41 8.85
CA MET A 63 -3.69 11.57 8.39
C MET A 63 -3.85 11.81 6.89
N LEU A 64 -3.88 10.76 6.07
CA LEU A 64 -4.13 10.87 4.63
C LEU A 64 -5.53 11.43 4.35
N ASN A 65 -6.54 10.99 5.10
CA ASN A 65 -7.91 11.49 4.95
C ASN A 65 -8.08 12.94 5.43
N GLU A 66 -7.27 13.38 6.39
CA GLU A 66 -7.23 14.77 6.86
C GLU A 66 -6.58 15.72 5.84
N VAL A 67 -5.77 15.18 4.94
CA VAL A 67 -5.15 15.99 3.89
C VAL A 67 -6.15 16.14 2.74
N GLU A 68 -6.74 17.33 2.61
CA GLU A 68 -7.66 17.70 1.52
C GLU A 68 -6.97 17.86 0.16
N GLN A 69 -5.69 17.48 0.05
CA GLN A 69 -4.95 17.61 -1.19
C GLN A 69 -5.16 16.39 -2.08
N SER A 70 -5.28 16.63 -3.38
CA SER A 70 -5.38 15.55 -4.34
C SER A 70 -4.08 14.72 -4.36
N LEU A 71 -4.21 13.45 -4.71
CA LEU A 71 -3.05 12.57 -4.89
C LEU A 71 -2.06 13.12 -5.93
N GLU A 72 -2.54 13.87 -6.93
CA GLU A 72 -1.71 14.57 -7.90
C GLU A 72 -0.86 15.67 -7.27
N HIS A 73 -1.42 16.43 -6.33
CA HIS A 73 -0.69 17.46 -5.60
C HIS A 73 0.47 16.85 -4.80
N HIS A 74 0.23 15.75 -4.10
CA HIS A 74 1.28 15.02 -3.40
C HIS A 74 2.37 14.46 -4.32
N ARG A 75 1.99 14.03 -5.52
CA ARG A 75 2.97 13.63 -6.54
C ARG A 75 3.79 14.83 -7.00
N ALA A 76 3.16 15.98 -7.27
CA ALA A 76 3.85 17.19 -7.68
C ALA A 76 4.87 17.66 -6.61
N ASP A 77 4.46 17.70 -5.35
CA ASP A 77 5.34 18.07 -4.22
C ASP A 77 6.53 17.11 -4.09
N SER A 78 6.25 15.80 -4.19
CA SER A 78 7.30 14.78 -4.15
C SER A 78 8.29 14.94 -5.31
N LEU A 79 7.79 15.19 -6.52
CA LEU A 79 8.62 15.43 -7.70
C LEU A 79 9.51 16.67 -7.50
N TYR A 80 8.93 17.76 -7.02
CA TYR A 80 9.66 19.00 -6.75
C TYR A 80 10.76 18.79 -5.71
N PHE A 81 10.45 18.10 -4.62
CA PHE A 81 11.42 17.76 -3.58
C PHE A 81 12.59 16.94 -4.16
N TYR A 82 12.32 15.83 -4.85
CA TYR A 82 13.38 14.98 -5.39
C TYR A 82 14.21 15.68 -6.48
N ARG A 83 13.61 16.58 -7.27
CA ARG A 83 14.37 17.46 -8.18
C ARG A 83 15.33 18.36 -7.42
N SER A 84 14.87 19.01 -6.35
CA SER A 84 15.76 19.87 -5.55
C SER A 84 16.93 19.10 -4.91
N VAL A 85 16.74 17.81 -4.57
CA VAL A 85 17.83 16.93 -4.10
C VAL A 85 18.84 16.63 -5.22
N ILE A 86 18.38 16.42 -6.45
CA ILE A 86 19.25 16.18 -7.61
C ILE A 86 20.08 17.42 -7.95
N ASP A 87 19.44 18.59 -7.94
CA ASP A 87 20.05 19.87 -8.31
C ASP A 87 20.96 20.42 -7.19
N SER A 88 20.82 19.92 -5.97
CA SER A 88 21.63 20.35 -4.84
C SER A 88 23.11 19.95 -5.01
N PRO A 89 24.05 20.91 -4.97
CA PRO A 89 25.48 20.62 -5.03
C PRO A 89 25.97 19.87 -3.79
N LYS A 90 25.24 19.96 -2.67
CA LYS A 90 25.56 19.30 -1.39
C LYS A 90 25.06 17.86 -1.30
N ALA A 91 24.19 17.43 -2.21
CA ALA A 91 23.68 16.07 -2.19
C ALA A 91 24.77 15.08 -2.58
N THR A 92 24.86 13.97 -1.84
CA THR A 92 25.76 12.88 -2.20
C THR A 92 25.29 12.21 -3.49
N GLU A 93 26.21 11.58 -4.21
CA GLU A 93 25.86 10.83 -5.42
C GLU A 93 24.82 9.74 -5.15
N ARG A 94 24.91 9.09 -3.99
CA ARG A 94 23.92 8.11 -3.53
C ARG A 94 22.53 8.70 -3.35
N ASP A 95 22.43 9.91 -2.79
CA ASP A 95 21.15 10.60 -2.60
C ASP A 95 20.54 11.02 -3.94
N ARG A 96 21.37 11.49 -4.88
CA ARG A 96 20.94 11.81 -6.24
C ARG A 96 20.42 10.57 -6.99
N LEU A 97 21.12 9.44 -6.89
CA LEU A 97 20.67 8.17 -7.47
C LEU A 97 19.33 7.72 -6.89
N ARG A 98 19.18 7.76 -5.56
CA ARG A 98 17.90 7.43 -4.92
C ARG A 98 16.77 8.39 -5.30
N ALA A 99 17.05 9.68 -5.41
CA ALA A 99 16.06 10.67 -5.84
C ALA A 99 15.59 10.38 -7.27
N ARG A 100 16.50 10.04 -8.19
CA ARG A 100 16.17 9.61 -9.56
C ARG A 100 15.29 8.36 -9.57
N GLU A 101 15.67 7.30 -8.85
CA GLU A 101 14.85 6.09 -8.73
C GLU A 101 13.43 6.39 -8.20
N ARG A 102 13.31 7.34 -7.26
CA ARG A 102 12.02 7.74 -6.71
C ARG A 102 11.17 8.48 -7.73
N ILE A 103 11.77 9.34 -8.54
CA ILE A 103 11.10 10.00 -9.67
C ILE A 103 10.65 8.97 -10.69
N ASP A 104 11.49 7.99 -11.04
CA ASP A 104 11.13 6.93 -11.98
C ASP A 104 9.93 6.11 -11.49
N ARG A 105 9.88 5.79 -10.19
CA ARG A 105 8.70 5.14 -9.58
C ARG A 105 7.46 6.02 -9.58
N LEU A 106 7.63 7.31 -9.30
CA LEU A 106 6.53 8.29 -9.29
C LEU A 106 5.89 8.43 -10.68
N LEU A 107 6.72 8.40 -11.72
CA LEU A 107 6.31 8.48 -13.13
C LEU A 107 5.97 7.11 -13.74
N GLY A 108 6.14 6.02 -13.00
CA GLY A 108 5.85 4.66 -13.47
C GLY A 108 6.89 4.08 -14.45
N LEU A 109 8.04 4.72 -14.62
CA LEU A 109 9.12 4.31 -15.53
C LEU A 109 9.86 3.05 -15.05
N ASP A 110 9.83 2.77 -13.74
CA ASP A 110 10.43 1.59 -13.09
C ASP A 110 9.53 0.32 -13.20
N THR A 111 8.37 0.42 -13.86
CA THR A 111 7.49 -0.74 -13.99
C THR A 111 7.97 -1.64 -15.13
N LYS A 112 8.41 -2.86 -14.81
CA LYS A 112 8.55 -3.93 -15.81
C LYS A 112 7.19 -4.13 -16.47
N ALA A 113 7.07 -3.73 -17.73
CA ALA A 113 5.87 -3.91 -18.52
C ALA A 113 5.61 -5.39 -18.79
N VAL A 114 4.80 -6.06 -17.96
CA VAL A 114 3.91 -7.15 -18.41
C VAL A 114 2.70 -7.23 -17.47
N PRO A 115 1.48 -6.91 -17.91
CA PRO A 115 0.30 -7.34 -17.17
C PRO A 115 0.31 -8.87 -17.17
N ARG A 116 0.29 -9.48 -15.98
CA ARG A 116 0.11 -10.93 -15.84
C ARG A 116 -1.23 -11.31 -16.49
N LYS A 117 -1.22 -11.69 -17.77
CA LYS A 117 -2.35 -12.42 -18.36
C LYS A 117 -2.66 -13.57 -17.40
N LYS A 118 -3.89 -13.61 -16.87
CA LYS A 118 -4.34 -14.64 -15.94
C LYS A 118 -4.03 -16.02 -16.53
N ALA A 119 -3.64 -16.96 -15.67
CA ALA A 119 -3.15 -18.28 -16.10
C ALA A 119 -4.10 -19.03 -17.05
N TRP A 120 -5.40 -18.78 -16.96
CA TRP A 120 -6.41 -19.38 -17.84
C TRP A 120 -6.44 -18.75 -19.25
N LEU A 121 -6.20 -17.44 -19.40
CA LEU A 121 -6.06 -16.77 -20.70
C LEU A 121 -4.83 -17.25 -21.48
N ARG A 122 -3.80 -17.75 -20.78
CA ARG A 122 -2.63 -18.37 -21.41
C ARG A 122 -2.94 -19.74 -22.02
N LYS A 123 -4.00 -20.40 -21.55
CA LYS A 123 -4.45 -21.71 -22.02
C LYS A 123 -5.44 -21.60 -23.19
N LEU A 124 -5.97 -20.41 -23.47
CA LEU A 124 -6.82 -20.14 -24.64
C LEU A 124 -5.92 -19.96 -25.88
N THR A 125 -5.58 -21.07 -26.54
CA THR A 125 -4.93 -21.04 -27.86
C THR A 125 -5.98 -21.02 -28.97
N PRO A 126 -5.63 -20.58 -30.20
CA PRO A 126 -6.54 -20.63 -31.34
C PRO A 126 -7.06 -22.04 -31.67
N GLU A 127 -6.32 -23.08 -31.29
CA GLU A 127 -6.75 -24.47 -31.45
C GLU A 127 -7.80 -24.87 -30.42
N VAL A 128 -7.60 -24.47 -29.16
CA VAL A 128 -8.60 -24.69 -28.10
C VAL A 128 -9.90 -24.00 -28.46
N ILE A 129 -9.86 -22.72 -28.88
CA ILE A 129 -11.07 -21.96 -29.24
C ILE A 129 -11.83 -22.61 -30.40
N ARG A 130 -11.12 -23.18 -31.39
CA ARG A 130 -11.74 -23.87 -32.54
C ARG A 130 -12.42 -25.19 -32.17
N ASN A 131 -11.94 -25.84 -31.11
CA ASN A 131 -12.47 -27.12 -30.64
C ASN A 131 -13.53 -26.98 -29.53
N MET A 132 -13.84 -25.75 -29.11
CA MET A 132 -14.88 -25.50 -28.10
C MET A 132 -16.28 -25.63 -28.70
N SER A 133 -17.20 -26.15 -27.91
CA SER A 133 -18.62 -26.11 -28.28
C SER A 133 -19.11 -24.66 -28.33
N ARG A 134 -20.23 -24.41 -29.03
CA ARG A 134 -20.81 -23.05 -29.12
C ARG A 134 -21.13 -22.46 -27.73
N GLU A 135 -21.62 -23.30 -26.82
CA GLU A 135 -21.95 -22.92 -25.44
C GLU A 135 -20.69 -22.62 -24.60
N GLU A 136 -19.61 -23.38 -24.80
CA GLU A 136 -18.32 -23.13 -24.16
C GLU A 136 -17.66 -21.84 -24.67
N LEU A 137 -17.82 -21.55 -25.96
CA LEU A 137 -17.32 -20.32 -26.58
C LEU A 137 -18.06 -19.08 -26.06
N GLU A 138 -19.39 -19.17 -25.92
CA GLU A 138 -20.20 -18.07 -25.36
C GLU A 138 -19.88 -17.81 -23.88
N SER A 139 -19.77 -18.86 -23.07
CA SER A 139 -19.42 -18.73 -21.65
C SER A 139 -18.00 -18.18 -21.44
N THR A 140 -17.02 -18.61 -22.24
CA THR A 140 -15.67 -18.03 -22.20
C THR A 140 -15.67 -16.57 -22.65
N ARG A 141 -16.43 -16.22 -23.70
CA ARG A 141 -16.59 -14.83 -24.16
C ARG A 141 -17.19 -13.94 -23.07
N GLN A 142 -18.28 -14.38 -22.43
CA GLN A 142 -18.90 -13.64 -21.32
C GLN A 142 -17.95 -13.46 -20.14
N ARG A 143 -17.14 -14.48 -19.83
CA ARG A 143 -16.12 -14.41 -18.78
C ARG A 143 -15.03 -13.38 -19.09
N VAL A 144 -14.54 -13.31 -20.33
CA VAL A 144 -13.56 -12.29 -20.75
C VAL A 144 -14.14 -10.88 -20.62
N ILE A 145 -15.38 -10.67 -21.06
CA ILE A 145 -16.05 -9.37 -21.01
C ILE A 145 -16.22 -8.90 -19.55
N ARG A 146 -16.76 -9.76 -18.69
CA ARG A 146 -16.94 -9.47 -17.26
C ARG A 146 -15.63 -9.12 -16.56
N GLU A 147 -14.56 -9.85 -16.88
CA GLU A 147 -13.24 -9.58 -16.29
C GLU A 147 -12.61 -8.28 -16.81
N ARG A 148 -12.91 -7.87 -18.05
CA ARG A 148 -12.48 -6.57 -18.61
C ARG A 148 -13.18 -5.42 -17.89
N GLU A 149 -14.48 -5.55 -17.65
CA GLU A 149 -15.28 -4.55 -16.92
C GLU A 149 -14.79 -4.40 -15.46
N GLN A 150 -14.50 -5.51 -14.79
CA GLN A 150 -13.94 -5.50 -13.43
C GLN A 150 -12.55 -4.83 -13.35
N SER A 151 -11.70 -5.07 -14.36
CA SER A 151 -10.35 -4.49 -14.37
C SER A 151 -10.33 -3.00 -14.69
N GLN A 152 -11.37 -2.47 -15.35
CA GLN A 152 -11.52 -1.04 -15.63
C GLN A 152 -12.15 -0.27 -14.46
N GLY A 153 -12.84 -0.94 -13.54
CA GLY A 153 -13.42 -0.33 -12.34
C GLY A 153 -12.44 -0.10 -11.17
N GLU A 154 -11.25 -0.72 -11.19
CA GLU A 154 -10.23 -0.57 -10.12
C GLU A 154 -9.36 0.71 -10.26
N TYR A 155 -9.64 1.57 -11.24
CA TYR A 155 -8.90 2.82 -11.51
C TYR A 155 -9.76 4.10 -11.32
N TYR A 156 -10.78 4.04 -10.46
CA TYR A 156 -11.53 5.22 -10.01
C TYR A 156 -11.61 5.26 -8.49
#